data_AF-A0A968MUC4-F1
#
_entry.id   AF-A0A968MUC4-F1
#
_cell.length_a   1.000
_cell.length_b   1.000
_cell.length_c   1.000
_cell.angle_alpha   90.00
_cell.angle_beta   90.00
_cell.angle_gamma   90.00
#
_symmetry.space_group_name_H-M   'P 1'
#
loop_
_entity.id
_entity.type
_entity.pdbx_description
1 polymer ?
#
loop_
_entity_poly.entity_id
_entity_poly.type
_entity_poly.pdbx_seq_one_letter_code
_entity_poly.pdbx_strand_id
1 'polypeptide(L)'
;MVFELYDYGDELFCPGWFVLKNKTQYYLIPSSLAVPINIGLNMLLIPRYGMTGAAISVVVAQITYTSVLTLMSGKFMKVNYEWNKILLVFVVGIAIFLGVNLIELPNIILQFLFKFLLLALFPVILYFLGFFEVIEIVNIKKSIRAFLSKLRGV
;
A
#
# COMPACT_ATOMS: atom_id res chain seq x y z
N MET A 1 13.44 20.95 10.34
CA MET A 1 14.47 19.89 10.30
C MET A 1 14.08 18.61 11.03
N VAL A 2 14.00 18.53 12.37
CA VAL A 2 13.62 17.26 13.06
C VAL A 2 12.16 16.86 12.79
N PHE A 3 11.25 17.84 12.66
CA PHE A 3 9.83 17.60 12.35
C PHE A 3 9.56 17.21 10.88
N GLU A 4 10.36 17.71 9.92
CA GLU A 4 10.25 17.31 8.51
C GLU A 4 10.72 15.86 8.28
N LEU A 5 11.65 15.38 9.11
CA LEU A 5 12.13 14.00 9.05
C LEU A 5 11.12 12.98 9.59
N TYR A 6 10.17 13.42 10.43
CA TYR A 6 9.12 12.55 10.94
C TYR A 6 8.01 12.35 9.90
N ASP A 7 7.59 13.43 9.22
CA ASP A 7 6.61 13.36 8.12
C ASP A 7 7.14 12.56 6.91
N TYR A 8 8.44 12.69 6.60
CA TYR A 8 9.08 11.82 5.61
C TYR A 8 9.28 10.38 6.10
N GLY A 9 9.26 10.12 7.42
CA GLY A 9 9.52 8.79 7.98
C GLY A 9 8.47 7.75 7.59
N ASP A 10 7.24 8.19 7.35
CA ASP A 10 6.10 7.32 7.06
C ASP A 10 6.08 6.86 5.60
N GLU A 11 6.55 7.69 4.66
CA GLU A 11 6.73 7.34 3.24
C GLU A 11 8.08 6.65 2.95
N LEU A 12 9.04 6.76 3.88
CA LEU A 12 10.44 6.35 3.71
C LEU A 12 10.86 5.27 4.74
N PHE A 13 9.93 4.40 5.14
CA PHE A 13 10.01 3.58 6.35
C PHE A 13 11.25 2.66 6.46
N CYS A 14 11.75 2.15 5.33
CA CYS A 14 13.00 1.39 5.27
C CYS A 14 13.95 1.95 4.20
N PRO A 15 13.47 2.38 3.01
CA PRO A 15 14.25 3.07 1.99
C PRO A 15 14.83 4.43 2.37
N GLY A 16 14.24 5.11 3.34
CA GLY A 16 14.77 6.38 3.81
C GLY A 16 15.90 6.20 4.78
N TRP A 17 15.71 5.28 5.72
CA TRP A 17 16.62 5.08 6.83
C TRP A 17 18.04 4.72 6.39
N PHE A 18 18.22 3.79 5.43
CA PHE A 18 19.58 3.46 4.98
C PHE A 18 20.22 4.54 4.10
N VAL A 19 19.44 5.38 3.40
CA VAL A 19 19.98 6.55 2.68
C VAL A 19 20.48 7.59 3.68
N LEU A 20 19.67 7.92 4.70
CA LEU A 20 20.02 8.88 5.75
C LEU A 20 21.25 8.46 6.57
N LYS A 21 21.50 7.15 6.69
CA LYS A 21 22.69 6.60 7.36
C LYS A 21 23.90 6.39 6.44
N ASN A 22 23.86 6.83 5.18
CA ASN A 22 24.89 6.57 4.17
C ASN A 22 25.21 5.07 4.00
N LYS A 23 24.20 4.21 4.19
CA LYS A 23 24.26 2.75 4.05
C LYS A 23 23.47 2.30 2.81
N THR A 24 23.59 3.02 1.69
CA THR A 24 22.95 2.70 0.41
C THR A 24 23.27 1.30 -0.12
N GLN A 25 24.39 0.71 0.32
CA GLN A 25 24.76 -0.68 0.05
C GLN A 25 23.68 -1.69 0.44
N TYR A 26 22.82 -1.36 1.41
CA TYR A 26 21.73 -2.25 1.85
C TYR A 26 20.53 -2.24 0.88
N TYR A 27 20.40 -1.26 -0.03
CA TYR A 27 19.41 -1.30 -1.13
C TYR A 27 19.84 -2.14 -2.31
N LEU A 28 21.15 -2.22 -2.51
CA LEU A 28 21.69 -2.97 -3.64
C LEU A 28 21.36 -4.46 -3.53
N ILE A 29 21.23 -5.01 -2.31
CA ILE A 29 20.94 -6.43 -2.10
C ILE A 29 19.49 -6.80 -2.49
N PRO A 30 18.42 -6.13 -2.00
CA PRO A 30 17.06 -6.38 -2.48
C PRO A 30 16.92 -6.13 -3.99
N SER A 31 17.50 -5.05 -4.52
CA SER A 31 17.41 -4.72 -5.95
C SER A 31 18.12 -5.74 -6.83
N SER A 32 19.31 -6.21 -6.43
CA SER A 32 20.08 -7.18 -7.21
C SER A 32 19.43 -8.56 -7.28
N LEU A 33 18.53 -8.88 -6.35
CA LEU A 33 17.70 -10.07 -6.41
C LEU A 33 16.41 -9.82 -7.21
N ALA A 34 15.73 -8.71 -6.98
CA ALA A 34 14.44 -8.42 -7.60
C ALA A 34 14.52 -8.17 -9.11
N VAL A 35 15.55 -7.48 -9.59
CA VAL A 35 15.75 -7.17 -11.02
C VAL A 35 15.88 -8.43 -11.89
N PRO A 36 16.80 -9.38 -11.60
CA PRO A 36 16.92 -10.59 -12.42
C PRO A 36 15.67 -11.47 -12.32
N ILE A 37 14.97 -11.50 -11.18
CA ILE A 37 13.68 -12.19 -11.06
C ILE A 37 12.64 -11.54 -12.00
N ASN A 38 12.55 -10.22 -12.03
CA ASN A 38 11.63 -9.51 -12.91
C ASN A 38 11.93 -9.79 -14.38
N ILE A 39 13.20 -9.72 -14.79
CA ILE A 39 13.60 -9.97 -16.17
C ILE A 39 13.35 -11.44 -16.55
N GLY A 40 13.77 -12.38 -15.71
CA GLY A 40 13.60 -13.81 -15.95
C GLY A 40 12.13 -14.22 -16.05
N LEU A 41 11.28 -13.69 -15.16
CA LEU A 41 9.84 -13.92 -15.22
C LEU A 41 9.20 -13.25 -16.43
N ASN A 42 9.60 -12.03 -16.79
CA ASN A 42 9.10 -11.39 -18.00
C ASN A 42 9.43 -12.21 -19.25
N MET A 43 10.67 -12.71 -19.37
CA MET A 43 11.08 -13.56 -20.50
C MET A 43 10.28 -14.87 -20.57
N LEU A 44 9.85 -15.43 -19.43
CA LEU A 44 9.14 -16.71 -19.37
C LEU A 44 7.61 -16.53 -19.50
N LEU A 45 7.05 -15.50 -18.86
CA LEU A 45 5.62 -15.28 -18.74
C LEU A 45 5.05 -14.43 -19.89
N ILE A 46 5.79 -13.47 -20.45
CA ILE A 46 5.28 -12.65 -21.57
C ILE A 46 4.95 -13.50 -22.79
N PRO A 47 5.79 -14.46 -23.25
CA PRO A 47 5.47 -15.26 -24.43
C PRO A 47 4.20 -16.10 -24.28
N ARG A 48 3.87 -16.52 -23.05
CA ARG A 48 2.72 -17.40 -22.77
C ARG A 48 1.46 -16.66 -22.35
N TYR A 49 1.60 -15.56 -21.63
CA TYR A 49 0.49 -14.83 -20.98
C TYR A 49 0.41 -13.35 -21.41
N GLY A 50 1.29 -12.87 -22.27
CA GLY A 50 1.29 -11.48 -22.75
C GLY A 50 1.37 -10.46 -21.62
N MET A 51 0.48 -9.48 -21.63
CA MET A 51 0.45 -8.38 -20.67
C MET A 51 0.18 -8.84 -19.23
N THR A 52 -0.63 -9.88 -19.01
CA THR A 52 -0.87 -10.39 -17.65
C THR A 52 0.39 -11.04 -17.08
N GLY A 53 1.19 -11.69 -17.93
CA GLY A 53 2.51 -12.23 -17.56
C GLY A 53 3.48 -11.15 -17.09
N ALA A 54 3.49 -10.00 -17.76
CA ALA A 54 4.29 -8.85 -17.33
C ALA A 54 3.84 -8.31 -15.96
N ALA A 55 2.53 -8.17 -15.74
CA ALA A 55 1.98 -7.73 -14.45
C ALA A 55 2.37 -8.68 -13.31
N ILE A 56 2.25 -10.00 -13.51
CA ILE A 56 2.64 -11.02 -12.52
C ILE A 56 4.13 -10.91 -12.21
N SER A 57 4.98 -10.70 -13.23
CA SER A 57 6.43 -10.56 -13.06
C SER A 57 6.80 -9.38 -12.17
N VAL A 58 6.09 -8.25 -12.31
CA VAL A 58 6.27 -7.06 -11.46
C VAL A 58 5.85 -7.34 -10.03
N VAL A 59 4.68 -7.96 -9.82
CA VAL A 59 4.19 -8.29 -8.48
C VAL A 59 5.17 -9.20 -7.74
N VAL A 60 5.68 -10.25 -8.39
CA VAL A 60 6.64 -11.19 -7.77
C VAL A 60 7.96 -10.50 -7.45
N ALA A 61 8.48 -9.68 -8.36
CA ALA A 61 9.71 -8.93 -8.13
C ALA A 61 9.56 -7.94 -6.97
N GLN A 62 8.42 -7.26 -6.88
CA GLN A 62 8.16 -6.29 -5.83
C GLN A 62 7.99 -6.96 -4.46
N ILE A 63 7.28 -8.10 -4.40
CA ILE A 63 7.19 -8.92 -3.17
C ILE A 63 8.58 -9.36 -2.73
N THR A 64 9.43 -9.79 -3.66
CA THR A 64 10.80 -10.20 -3.34
C THR A 64 11.61 -9.03 -2.80
N TYR A 65 11.58 -7.88 -3.47
CA TYR A 65 12.25 -6.66 -3.03
C TYR A 65 11.83 -6.27 -1.62
N THR A 66 10.52 -6.13 -1.39
CA THR A 66 9.98 -5.70 -0.11
C THR A 66 10.29 -6.72 1.00
N SER A 67 10.17 -8.02 0.73
CA SER A 67 10.46 -9.06 1.74
C SER A 67 11.92 -9.06 2.17
N VAL A 68 12.86 -8.99 1.23
CA VAL A 68 14.30 -8.94 1.54
C VAL A 68 14.63 -7.66 2.31
N LEU A 69 14.06 -6.53 1.90
CA LEU A 69 14.24 -5.25 2.58
C LEU A 69 13.67 -5.26 4.01
N THR A 70 12.49 -5.85 4.22
CA THR A 70 11.87 -6.00 5.55
C THR A 70 12.68 -6.91 6.46
N LEU A 71 13.22 -8.03 5.95
CA LEU A 71 14.08 -8.91 6.73
C LEU A 71 15.41 -8.24 7.13
N MET A 72 15.99 -7.45 6.22
CA MET A 72 17.23 -6.72 6.50
C MET A 72 17.00 -5.57 7.47
N SER A 73 15.93 -4.80 7.29
CA SER A 73 15.57 -3.68 8.17
C SER A 73 15.16 -4.14 9.56
N GLY A 74 14.50 -5.30 9.70
CA GLY A 74 14.14 -5.89 11.00
C GLY A 74 15.32 -6.10 11.95
N LYS A 75 16.56 -6.20 11.43
CA LYS A 75 17.79 -6.27 12.25
C LYS A 75 18.22 -4.92 12.84
N PHE A 76 17.87 -3.81 12.18
CA PHE A 76 18.30 -2.47 12.56
C PHE A 76 17.18 -1.65 13.21
N MET A 77 15.93 -1.89 12.82
CA MET A 77 14.73 -1.28 13.36
C MET A 77 13.71 -2.39 13.62
N LYS A 78 13.30 -2.59 14.88
CA LYS A 78 12.16 -3.45 15.19
C LYS A 78 10.88 -2.70 14.80
N VAL A 79 10.50 -2.86 13.55
CA VAL A 79 9.20 -2.42 13.06
C VAL A 79 8.18 -3.47 13.45
N ASN A 80 7.30 -3.14 14.39
CA ASN A 80 6.16 -3.97 14.72
C ASN A 80 5.10 -3.77 13.64
N TYR A 81 5.25 -4.48 12.51
CA TYR A 81 4.23 -4.52 11.48
C TYR A 81 2.96 -5.15 12.06
N GLU A 82 1.84 -4.44 11.96
CA GLU A 82 0.53 -4.96 12.34
C GLU A 82 0.01 -5.86 11.22
N TRP A 83 0.57 -7.07 11.14
CA TRP A 83 0.23 -8.06 10.11
C TRP A 83 -1.27 -8.31 9.99
N ASN A 84 -2.00 -8.23 11.11
CA ASN A 84 -3.46 -8.33 11.14
C ASN A 84 -4.13 -7.23 10.31
N LYS A 85 -3.68 -5.98 10.44
CA LYS A 85 -4.21 -4.84 9.68
C LYS A 85 -3.87 -4.94 8.20
N ILE A 86 -2.66 -5.40 7.86
CA ILE A 86 -2.25 -5.65 6.47
C ILE A 86 -3.12 -6.72 5.83
N LEU A 87 -3.33 -7.85 6.52
CA LEU A 87 -4.19 -8.93 6.05
C LEU A 87 -5.65 -8.46 5.88
N LEU A 88 -6.15 -7.68 6.83
CA LEU A 88 -7.51 -7.14 6.79
C LEU A 88 -7.71 -6.25 5.55
N VAL A 89 -6.78 -5.33 5.27
CA VAL A 89 -6.80 -4.50 4.05
C VAL A 89 -6.82 -5.37 2.79
N PHE A 90 -5.98 -6.41 2.75
CA PHE A 90 -5.88 -7.31 1.60
C PHE A 90 -7.19 -8.09 1.38
N VAL A 91 -7.77 -8.65 2.45
CA VAL A 91 -9.02 -9.42 2.40
C VAL A 91 -10.20 -8.54 1.99
N VAL A 92 -10.34 -7.35 2.56
CA VAL A 92 -11.41 -6.41 2.19
C VAL A 92 -11.25 -5.96 0.73
N GLY A 93 -10.02 -5.69 0.29
CA GLY A 93 -9.74 -5.35 -1.11
C GLY A 93 -10.15 -6.46 -2.08
N ILE A 94 -9.82 -7.72 -1.77
CA ILE A 94 -10.25 -8.88 -2.57
C ILE A 94 -11.77 -9.01 -2.56
N ALA A 95 -12.43 -8.86 -1.42
CA ALA A 95 -13.88 -8.96 -1.32
C ALA A 95 -14.59 -7.90 -2.18
N ILE A 96 -14.11 -6.66 -2.19
CA ILE A 96 -14.64 -5.60 -3.04
C ILE A 96 -14.37 -5.91 -4.52
N PHE A 97 -13.16 -6.36 -4.87
CA PHE A 97 -12.82 -6.74 -6.23
C PHE A 97 -13.76 -7.83 -6.77
N LEU A 98 -14.02 -8.86 -5.98
CA LEU A 98 -14.98 -9.91 -6.34
C LEU A 98 -16.40 -9.34 -6.46
N GLY A 99 -16.83 -8.49 -5.53
CA GLY A 99 -18.13 -7.83 -5.59
C GLY A 99 -18.36 -7.00 -6.86
N VAL A 100 -17.30 -6.34 -7.36
CA VAL A 100 -17.36 -5.58 -8.62
C VAL A 100 -17.54 -6.51 -9.83
N ASN A 101 -16.90 -7.68 -9.82
CA ASN A 101 -16.94 -8.60 -10.97
C ASN A 101 -18.20 -9.49 -10.99
N LEU A 102 -18.85 -9.70 -9.84
CA LEU A 102 -20.05 -10.55 -9.76
C LEU A 102 -21.34 -9.83 -10.18
N ILE A 103 -21.34 -8.50 -10.21
CA ILE A 103 -22.54 -7.69 -10.46
C ILE A 103 -22.37 -6.93 -11.78
N GLU A 104 -22.98 -7.45 -12.83
CA GLU A 104 -23.08 -6.76 -14.12
C GLU A 104 -24.42 -6.01 -14.18
N LEU A 105 -24.35 -4.68 -14.25
CA LEU A 105 -25.51 -3.82 -14.42
C LEU A 105 -25.66 -3.44 -15.90
N PRO A 106 -26.87 -3.47 -16.46
CA PRO A 106 -27.09 -3.24 -17.89
C PRO A 106 -26.85 -1.78 -18.32
N ASN A 107 -26.85 -0.84 -17.38
CA ASN A 107 -26.62 0.57 -17.65
C ASN A 107 -25.23 0.98 -17.17
N ILE A 108 -24.44 1.54 -18.09
CA ILE A 108 -23.05 1.93 -17.83
C ILE A 108 -22.92 2.97 -16.71
N ILE A 109 -23.86 3.91 -16.61
CA ILE A 109 -23.86 4.96 -15.57
C ILE A 109 -24.10 4.32 -14.19
N LEU A 110 -25.06 3.40 -14.11
CA LEU A 110 -25.33 2.65 -12.89
C LEU A 110 -24.15 1.75 -12.49
N GLN A 111 -23.45 1.15 -13.46
CA GLN A 111 -22.25 0.35 -13.22
C GLN A 111 -21.10 1.21 -12.65
N PHE A 112 -20.88 2.40 -13.21
CA PHE A 112 -19.89 3.35 -12.68
C PHE A 112 -20.24 3.83 -11.28
N LEU A 113 -21.50 4.21 -11.04
CA LEU A 113 -21.98 4.62 -9.72
C LEU A 113 -21.80 3.50 -8.68
N PHE A 114 -22.10 2.25 -9.05
CA PHE A 114 -21.91 1.11 -8.17
C PHE A 114 -20.44 0.86 -7.81
N LYS A 115 -19.54 0.91 -8.80
CA LYS A 115 -18.09 0.80 -8.57
C LYS A 115 -17.57 1.92 -7.66
N PHE A 116 -18.04 3.14 -7.88
CA PHE A 116 -17.65 4.29 -7.06
C PHE A 116 -18.18 4.17 -5.63
N LEU A 117 -19.42 3.70 -5.46
CA LEU A 117 -20.01 3.43 -4.15
C LEU A 117 -19.23 2.35 -3.40
N LEU A 118 -18.86 1.25 -4.05
CA LEU A 118 -18.04 0.20 -3.45
C LEU A 118 -16.65 0.71 -3.02
N LEU A 119 -16.00 1.53 -3.86
CA LEU A 119 -14.74 2.18 -3.49
C LEU A 119 -14.91 3.12 -2.29
N ALA A 120 -16.00 3.89 -2.24
CA ALA A 120 -16.31 4.76 -1.10
C ALA A 120 -16.62 3.97 0.19
N LEU A 121 -17.16 2.74 0.06
CA LEU A 121 -17.43 1.85 1.19
C LEU A 121 -16.15 1.21 1.76
N PHE A 122 -15.06 1.11 0.99
CA PHE A 122 -13.80 0.52 1.46
C PHE A 122 -13.31 1.10 2.81
N PRO A 123 -13.11 2.43 2.97
CA PRO A 123 -12.67 2.99 4.25
C PRO A 123 -13.71 2.79 5.37
N VAL A 124 -15.00 2.73 5.03
CA VAL A 124 -16.08 2.50 6.01
C VAL A 124 -16.01 1.08 6.56
N ILE A 125 -15.82 0.09 5.69
CA ILE A 125 -15.66 -1.32 6.08
C ILE A 125 -14.41 -1.49 6.95
N LEU A 126 -13.29 -0.88 6.56
CA LEU A 126 -12.06 -0.91 7.37
C LEU A 126 -12.26 -0.28 8.75
N TYR A 127 -13.04 0.81 8.84
CA TYR A 127 -13.39 1.44 10.11
C TYR A 127 -14.15 0.49 11.04
N PHE A 128 -15.19 -0.19 10.53
CA PHE A 128 -15.96 -1.14 11.33
C PHE A 128 -15.16 -2.37 11.75
N LEU A 129 -14.19 -2.79 10.94
CA LEU A 129 -13.29 -3.91 11.26
C LEU A 129 -12.16 -3.52 12.22
N GLY A 130 -12.12 -2.28 12.72
CA GLY A 130 -11.17 -1.84 13.73
C GLY A 130 -9.76 -1.60 13.18
N PHE A 131 -9.62 -1.27 11.89
CA PHE A 131 -8.33 -0.94 11.29
C PHE A 131 -7.70 0.32 11.92
N PHE A 132 -8.51 1.34 12.20
CA PHE A 132 -8.03 2.61 12.76
C PHE A 132 -7.88 2.51 14.27
N GLU A 133 -6.71 2.89 14.78
CA GLU A 133 -6.49 3.01 16.22
C GLU A 133 -7.33 4.16 16.80
N VAL A 134 -7.76 4.03 18.06
CA VAL A 134 -8.62 5.04 18.73
C VAL A 134 -7.98 6.44 18.70
N ILE A 135 -6.65 6.51 18.75
CA ILE A 135 -5.86 7.74 18.70
C ILE A 135 -5.85 8.37 17.30
N GLU A 136 -5.82 7.57 16.24
CA GLU A 136 -5.89 8.04 14.85
C GLU A 136 -7.24 8.69 14.55
N ILE A 137 -8.34 8.10 15.05
CA ILE A 137 -9.70 8.65 14.88
C ILE A 137 -9.82 10.02 15.55
N VAL A 138 -9.19 10.22 16.72
CA VAL A 138 -9.19 11.51 17.43
C VAL A 138 -8.39 12.56 16.67
N ASN A 139 -7.26 12.18 16.08
CA ASN A 139 -6.42 13.09 15.29
C ASN A 139 -7.10 13.49 13.97
N ILE A 140 -7.77 12.56 13.28
CA ILE A 140 -8.58 12.87 12.09
C ILE A 140 -9.68 13.88 12.43
N LYS A 141 -10.40 13.68 13.54
CA LYS A 141 -11.44 14.63 14.00
C LYS A 141 -10.87 16.01 14.34
N LYS A 142 -9.66 16.07 14.91
CA LYS A 142 -8.96 17.34 15.17
C LYS A 142 -8.56 18.04 13.87
N SER A 143 -7.98 17.33 12.91
CA SER A 143 -7.56 17.89 11.61
C SER A 143 -8.74 18.39 10.79
N ILE A 144 -9.85 17.64 10.75
CA ILE A 144 -11.09 18.07 10.08
C ILE A 144 -11.66 19.32 10.76
N ARG A 145 -11.67 19.37 12.11
CA ARG A 145 -12.14 20.55 12.85
C ARG A 145 -11.26 21.76 12.58
N ALA A 146 -9.94 21.60 12.54
CA ALA A 146 -8.99 22.66 12.22
C ALA A 146 -9.16 23.19 10.78
N PHE A 147 -9.38 22.29 9.83
CA PHE A 147 -9.66 22.64 8.44
C PHE A 147 -10.99 23.39 8.29
N LEU A 148 -12.05 22.91 8.95
CA LEU A 148 -13.36 23.56 8.97
C LEU A 148 -13.34 24.92 9.68
N SER A 149 -12.55 25.08 10.74
CA SER A 149 -12.38 26.39 11.39
C SER A 149 -11.63 27.38 10.50
N LYS A 150 -10.72 26.90 9.65
CA LYS A 150 -9.99 27.74 8.69
C LYS A 150 -10.88 28.21 7.54
N LEU A 151 -11.85 27.40 7.13
CA LEU A 151 -12.88 27.76 6.13
C LEU A 151 -13.99 28.67 6.68
N ARG A 152 -14.24 28.64 7.99
CA ARG A 152 -15.20 29.55 8.66
C ARG A 152 -14.61 30.90 9.08
N GLY A 153 -13.30 31.08 8.95
CA GLY A 153 -12.59 32.32 9.29
C GLY A 153 -12.23 33.21 8.09
N VAL A 154 -12.78 32.91 6.91
CA VAL A 154 -12.79 33.75 5.69
C VAL A 154 -14.24 34.14 5.42
#